data_AF-A0A4R1RB05-F1
#
_entry.id   AF-A0A4R1RB05-F1
#
_cell.length_a   1.000
_cell.length_b   1.000
_cell.length_c   1.000
_cell.angle_alpha   90.00
_cell.angle_beta   90.00
_cell.angle_gamma   90.00
#
_symmetry.space_group_name_H-M   'P 1'
#
loop_
_entity.id
_entity.type
_entity.pdbx_description
1 polymer ?
#
loop_
_entity_poly.entity_id
_entity_poly.type
_entity_poly.pdbx_seq_one_letter_code
_entity_poly.pdbx_strand_id
1 'polypeptide(L)' 'MDKETDRVSDLLGQLSHLGYHQFQIERIIRDSVGASDLESLSSEQAGRLVGVLEEYTRFAAKCRSVMKA' A
#
# COMPACT_ATOMS: atom_id res chain seq x y z
N MET A 1 -11.89 -0.73 -16.09
CA MET A 1 -10.66 -1.31 -15.49
C MET A 1 -9.95 -0.14 -14.84
N ASP A 2 -10.31 0.05 -13.58
CA ASP A 2 -10.14 1.26 -12.79
C ASP A 2 -8.65 1.44 -12.46
N LYS A 3 -8.05 2.53 -12.97
CA LYS A 3 -6.60 2.80 -12.89
C LYS A 3 -6.08 2.79 -11.45
N GLU A 4 -6.89 3.21 -10.49
CA GLU A 4 -6.50 3.22 -9.08
C GLU A 4 -6.35 1.82 -8.48
N THR A 5 -7.19 0.85 -8.86
CA THR A 5 -7.15 -0.52 -8.32
C THR A 5 -5.90 -1.28 -8.79
N ASP A 6 -5.52 -1.06 -10.05
CA ASP A 6 -4.29 -1.61 -10.62
C ASP A 6 -3.04 -1.07 -9.88
N ARG A 7 -3.06 0.24 -9.59
CA ARG A 7 -1.97 0.91 -8.86
C ARG A 7 -1.88 0.50 -7.40
N VAL A 8 -3.01 0.27 -6.73
CA VAL A 8 -3.01 -0.31 -5.37
C VAL A 8 -2.36 -1.68 -5.41
N SER A 9 -2.74 -2.54 -6.37
CA SER A 9 -2.20 -3.90 -6.48
C SER A 9 -0.67 -3.91 -6.67
N ASP A 10 -0.15 -3.01 -7.51
CA ASP A 10 1.30 -2.84 -7.71
C ASP A 10 2.01 -2.42 -6.41
N LEU A 11 1.49 -1.42 -5.69
CA LEU A 11 2.07 -0.94 -4.43
C LEU A 11 2.08 -2.01 -3.34
N LEU A 12 1.04 -2.84 -3.26
CA LEU A 12 0.98 -3.97 -2.34
C LEU A 12 2.09 -5.00 -2.65
N GLY A 13 2.33 -5.27 -3.94
CA GLY A 13 3.45 -6.09 -4.39
C GLY A 13 4.80 -5.51 -4.00
N GLN A 14 4.99 -4.20 -4.16
CA GLN A 14 6.20 -3.50 -3.74
C GLN A 14 6.43 -3.62 -2.23
N LEU A 15 5.41 -3.39 -1.41
CA LEU A 15 5.50 -3.54 0.05
C LEU A 15 5.87 -4.97 0.46
N SER A 16 5.29 -5.97 -0.20
CA SER A 16 5.65 -7.37 0.02
C SER A 16 7.13 -7.63 -0.27
N HIS A 17 7.65 -7.12 -1.40
CA HIS A 17 9.07 -7.20 -1.75
C HIS A 17 9.99 -6.40 -0.80
N LEU A 18 9.46 -5.38 -0.14
CA LEU A 18 10.17 -4.59 0.87
C LEU A 18 10.16 -5.26 2.25
N GLY A 19 9.50 -6.42 2.40
CA GLY A 19 9.49 -7.22 3.61
C GLY A 19 8.23 -7.05 4.47
N TYR A 20 7.19 -6.40 3.95
CA TYR A 20 5.91 -6.33 4.65
C TYR A 20 5.16 -7.64 4.50
N HIS A 21 4.68 -8.17 5.61
CA HIS A 21 3.82 -9.34 5.61
C HIS A 21 2.38 -8.96 5.30
N GLN A 22 1.62 -9.92 4.75
CA GLN A 22 0.22 -9.73 4.38
C GLN A 22 -0.63 -9.14 5.52
N PHE A 23 -0.46 -9.61 6.76
CA PHE A 23 -1.20 -9.08 7.91
C PHE A 23 -0.92 -7.59 8.20
N GLN A 24 0.31 -7.11 7.93
CA GLN A 24 0.66 -5.70 8.10
C GLN A 24 0.03 -4.86 7.00
N ILE A 25 0.05 -5.38 5.78
CA ILE A 25 -0.57 -4.76 4.61
C ILE A 25 -2.08 -4.63 4.82
N GLU A 26 -2.76 -5.71 5.24
CA GLU A 26 -4.19 -5.68 5.57
C GLU A 26 -4.52 -4.69 6.68
N ARG A 27 -3.64 -4.57 7.69
CA ARG A 27 -3.79 -3.57 8.75
C ARG A 27 -3.68 -2.16 8.19
N ILE A 28 -2.71 -1.87 7.32
CA ILE A 28 -2.53 -0.55 6.69
C ILE A 28 -3.76 -0.19 5.86
N ILE A 29 -4.29 -1.12 5.06
CA ILE A 29 -5.49 -0.90 4.27
C ILE A 29 -6.67 -0.54 5.19
N ARG A 30 -6.90 -1.36 6.23
CA ARG A 30 -7.98 -1.14 7.19
C ARG A 30 -7.86 0.19 7.93
N ASP A 31 -6.66 0.58 8.33
CA ASP A 31 -6.42 1.85 9.04
C ASP A 31 -6.61 3.07 8.13
N SER A 32 -6.29 2.93 6.83
CA SER A 32 -6.33 4.02 5.86
C SER A 32 -7.74 4.34 5.37
N VAL A 33 -8.52 3.31 5.06
CA VAL A 33 -9.81 3.44 4.37
C VAL A 33 -10.99 2.80 5.11
N GLY A 34 -10.74 2.16 6.26
CA GLY A 34 -11.77 1.51 7.07
C GLY A 34 -12.34 0.23 6.47
N ALA A 35 -11.81 -0.22 5.32
CA ALA A 35 -12.29 -1.37 4.57
C ALA A 35 -11.27 -2.51 4.60
N SER A 36 -11.77 -3.74 4.55
CA SER A 36 -10.96 -4.96 4.41
C SER A 36 -10.75 -5.33 2.94
N ASP A 37 -11.70 -4.94 2.08
CA ASP A 37 -11.79 -5.39 0.69
C ASP A 37 -11.52 -4.25 -0.29
N LEU A 38 -10.59 -4.49 -1.21
CA LEU A 38 -10.20 -3.54 -2.26
C LEU A 38 -11.31 -3.32 -3.30
N GLU A 39 -12.15 -4.34 -3.51
CA GLU A 39 -13.22 -4.32 -4.51
C GLU A 39 -14.38 -3.39 -4.12
N SER A 40 -14.51 -3.05 -2.84
CA SER A 40 -15.57 -2.16 -2.33
C SER A 40 -15.11 -0.71 -2.13
N LEU A 41 -13.89 -0.36 -2.57
CA LEU A 41 -13.36 0.99 -2.40
C LEU A 41 -14.01 1.95 -3.38
N SER A 42 -14.53 3.06 -2.85
CA SER A 42 -14.89 4.22 -3.67
C SER A 42 -13.62 4.87 -4.25
N SER A 43 -13.73 5.59 -5.37
CA SER A 43 -12.58 6.28 -5.99
C SER A 43 -11.83 7.19 -5.02
N GLU A 44 -12.54 7.87 -4.11
CA GLU A 44 -11.90 8.68 -3.05
C GLU A 44 -11.08 7.84 -2.07
N GLN A 45 -11.60 6.67 -1.68
CA GLN A 45 -10.88 5.75 -0.80
C GLN A 45 -9.68 5.14 -1.51
N ALA A 46 -9.83 4.74 -2.78
CA ALA A 46 -8.75 4.21 -3.60
C ALA A 46 -7.62 5.25 -3.74
N GLY A 47 -7.94 6.51 -4.05
CA GLY A 47 -6.96 7.59 -4.12
C GLY A 47 -6.23 7.83 -2.79
N ARG A 48 -6.96 7.79 -1.66
CA ARG A 48 -6.36 7.90 -0.34
C ARG A 48 -5.42 6.74 -0.03
N LEU A 49 -5.84 5.51 -0.35
CA LEU A 49 -5.07 4.30 -0.12
C LEU A 49 -3.78 4.31 -0.95
N VAL A 50 -3.84 4.72 -2.22
CA VAL A 50 -2.65 4.88 -3.08
C VAL A 50 -1.65 5.82 -2.40
N GLY A 51 -2.08 6.98 -1.93
CA GLY A 51 -1.19 7.95 -1.25
C GLY A 51 -0.51 7.36 -0.01
N VAL A 52 -1.27 6.64 0.82
CA VAL A 52 -0.70 5.98 2.02
C VAL A 52 0.29 4.88 1.64
N LEU A 53 -0.06 4.00 0.71
CA LEU A 53 0.81 2.91 0.28
C LEU A 53 2.09 3.43 -0.40
N GLU A 54 2.01 4.53 -1.16
CA GLU A 54 3.19 5.20 -1.73
C GLU A 54 4.12 5.74 -0.63
N GLU A 55 3.58 6.32 0.45
CA GLU A 55 4.37 6.80 1.59
C GLU A 55 5.09 5.64 2.30
N TYR A 56 4.37 4.56 2.61
CA TYR A 56 4.97 3.35 3.21
C TYR A 56 6.05 2.75 2.32
N THR A 57 5.81 2.68 1.00
CA THR A 57 6.78 2.14 0.03
C THR A 57 8.04 2.99 0.00
N ARG A 58 7.91 4.33 -0.04
CA ARG A 58 9.05 5.26 0.01
C ARG A 58 9.83 5.15 1.30
N PHE A 59 9.14 5.07 2.44
CA PHE A 59 9.77 4.94 3.75
C PHE A 59 10.57 3.63 3.85
N ALA A 60 9.94 2.51 3.47
CA ALA A 60 10.57 1.21 3.50
C ALA A 60 11.77 1.10 2.53
N ALA A 61 11.65 1.68 1.33
CA ALA A 61 12.76 1.79 0.39
C ALA A 61 13.93 2.60 0.98
N LYS A 62 13.63 3.72 1.66
CA LYS A 62 14.64 4.54 2.35
C LYS A 62 15.32 3.76 3.48
N CYS A 63 14.57 3.02 4.30
CA CYS A 63 15.14 2.18 5.36
C CYS A 63 16.08 1.09 4.80
N ARG A 64 15.70 0.41 3.70
CA ARG A 64 16.60 -0.55 3.04
C ARG A 64 17.86 0.11 2.47
N SER A 65 17.76 1.36 2.01
CA SER A 65 18.93 2.10 1.50
C SER A 65 19.88 2.52 2.63
N VAL A 66 19.35 2.86 3.81
CA VAL A 66 20.16 3.25 4.97
C VAL A 66 20.87 2.04 5.60
N MET A 67 20.24 0.85 5.61
CA MET A 67 20.85 -0.38 6.14
C MET A 67 21.92 -1.01 5.23
N LYS A 68 22.14 -0.48 4.02
CA LYS A 68 23.18 -0.94 3.08
C LYS A 68 24.44 -0.06 3.05
N ALA A 69 24.52 0.97 3.90
CA ALA A 69 25.66 1.88 4.00
C ALA A 69 26.64 1.47 5.11
#